data_AF-A0A0F9UWQ4-F1
#
_entry.id   AF-A0A0F9UWQ4-F1
#
_cell.length_a   1.000
_cell.length_b   1.000
_cell.length_c   1.000
_cell.angle_alpha   90.00
_cell.angle_beta   90.00
_cell.angle_gamma   90.00
#
_symmetry.space_group_name_H-M   'P 1'
#
loop_
_entity.id
_entity.type
_entity.pdbx_description
1 polymer ?
#
loop_
_entity_poly.entity_id
_entity_poly.type
_entity_poly.pdbx_seq_one_letter_code
_entity_poly.pdbx_strand_id
1 'polypeptide(L)'
;MHRSGLLHEPEDGFWNGIDRASFEAENLQANWPENRNKFARAIASNLTEGRCLTSVSTNYLLELISELTCSDSDRVYLFELCRTSNQAATFQAVYVGSRPLVDIPIRADNACIFLSAVAWALERSPKVHITFAAGATFWIERLGS
;
A
#
# COMPACT_ATOMS: atom_id res chain seq x y z
N MET A 1 -1.65 -12.36 22.32
CA MET A 1 -0.54 -11.56 21.79
C MET A 1 -0.24 -12.05 20.38
N HIS A 2 -0.90 -11.47 19.38
CA HIS A 2 -0.61 -11.78 17.98
C HIS A 2 0.64 -11.00 17.58
N ARG A 3 1.74 -11.70 17.31
CA ARG A 3 2.89 -11.10 16.63
C ARG A 3 2.49 -10.93 15.17
N SER A 4 2.04 -9.74 14.78
CA SER A 4 2.00 -9.31 13.39
C SER A 4 3.44 -9.29 12.87
N GLY A 5 3.86 -10.35 12.18
CA GLY A 5 5.10 -10.28 11.42
C GLY A 5 4.92 -9.25 10.32
N LEU A 6 5.83 -8.31 10.15
CA LEU A 6 5.85 -7.48 8.96
C LEU A 6 6.44 -8.36 7.83
N LEU A 7 5.86 -8.36 6.62
CA LEU A 7 6.59 -8.90 5.48
C LEU A 7 7.65 -7.84 5.17
N HIS A 8 8.89 -8.13 5.58
CA HIS A 8 9.99 -7.18 5.54
C HIS A 8 10.61 -6.98 4.16
N GLU A 9 10.08 -7.66 3.15
CA GLU A 9 10.43 -7.57 1.75
C GLU A 9 9.33 -8.35 1.01
N PRO A 10 9.00 -8.03 -0.24
CA PRO A 10 8.57 -9.07 -1.15
C PRO A 10 9.69 -10.12 -1.09
N GLU A 11 9.44 -11.31 -0.51
CA GLU A 11 10.48 -12.33 -0.28
C GLU A 11 11.41 -12.40 -1.49
N ASP A 12 12.73 -12.56 -1.30
CA ASP A 12 13.81 -12.58 -2.32
C ASP A 12 13.40 -13.08 -3.73
N GLY A 13 12.46 -14.03 -3.79
CA GLY A 13 11.59 -14.34 -4.93
C GLY A 13 11.12 -13.20 -5.85
N PHE A 14 10.78 -12.00 -5.36
CA PHE A 14 10.31 -10.88 -6.18
C PHE A 14 11.43 -10.28 -7.04
N TRP A 15 12.61 -10.10 -6.43
CA TRP A 15 13.78 -9.53 -7.09
C TRP A 15 14.56 -10.59 -7.89
N ASN A 16 14.16 -11.87 -7.83
CA ASN A 16 14.81 -12.92 -8.63
C ASN A 16 14.76 -12.59 -10.12
N GLY A 17 15.92 -12.28 -10.69
CA GLY A 17 16.07 -11.91 -12.11
C GLY A 17 15.95 -10.42 -12.40
N ILE A 18 15.79 -9.56 -11.39
CA ILE A 18 15.74 -8.10 -11.52
C ILE A 18 16.85 -7.51 -10.64
N ASP A 19 17.74 -6.69 -11.22
CA ASP A 19 18.68 -5.90 -10.43
C ASP A 19 17.93 -4.80 -9.67
N ARG A 20 17.67 -5.08 -8.39
CA ARG A 20 16.99 -4.17 -7.47
C ARG A 20 17.62 -2.78 -7.44
N ALA A 21 18.94 -2.70 -7.33
CA ALA A 21 19.63 -1.43 -7.15
C ALA A 21 19.49 -0.55 -8.40
N SER A 22 19.62 -1.14 -9.59
CA SER A 22 19.42 -0.44 -10.84
C SER A 22 17.96 -0.01 -11.04
N PHE A 23 16.99 -0.89 -10.73
CA PHE A 23 15.57 -0.54 -10.83
C PHE A 23 15.17 0.61 -9.90
N GLU A 24 15.58 0.54 -8.63
CA GLU A 24 15.31 1.58 -7.63
C GLU A 24 15.97 2.91 -8.07
N ALA A 25 17.23 2.90 -8.50
CA ALA A 25 17.92 4.11 -8.94
C ALA A 25 17.18 4.86 -10.07
N GLU A 26 16.50 4.14 -10.97
CA GLU A 26 15.79 4.72 -12.11
C GLU A 26 14.33 5.08 -11.82
N ASN A 27 13.68 4.40 -10.86
CA ASN A 27 12.23 4.46 -10.68
C ASN A 27 11.79 4.96 -9.30
N LEU A 28 12.72 5.23 -8.37
CA LEU A 28 12.40 5.74 -7.02
C LEU A 28 11.50 6.97 -7.07
N GLN A 29 10.33 6.87 -6.43
CA GLN A 29 9.41 7.98 -6.26
C GLN A 29 9.67 8.65 -4.92
N ALA A 30 9.94 9.96 -4.92
CA ALA A 30 10.12 10.70 -3.67
C ALA A 30 8.79 10.83 -2.89
N ASN A 31 7.65 10.83 -3.58
CA ASN A 31 6.32 11.01 -3.01
C ASN A 31 5.26 10.23 -3.78
N TRP A 32 4.10 10.02 -3.15
CA TRP A 32 2.92 9.48 -3.82
C TRP A 32 2.49 10.39 -4.98
N PRO A 33 1.79 9.85 -5.99
CA PRO A 33 1.26 10.65 -7.09
C PRO A 33 0.43 11.82 -6.58
N GLU A 34 0.63 13.00 -7.17
CA GLU A 34 -0.11 14.21 -6.79
C GLU A 34 -1.62 13.97 -6.93
N ASN A 35 -2.36 14.15 -5.83
CA ASN A 35 -3.80 13.98 -5.85
C ASN A 35 -4.52 15.12 -6.59
N ARG A 36 -4.86 14.89 -7.85
CA ARG A 36 -5.71 15.80 -8.65
C ARG A 36 -7.20 15.47 -8.55
N ASN A 37 -7.54 14.34 -7.93
CA ASN A 37 -8.86 13.75 -7.95
C ASN A 37 -9.73 14.27 -6.80
N LYS A 38 -10.77 15.04 -7.14
CA LYS A 38 -11.72 15.58 -6.16
C LYS A 38 -12.49 14.47 -5.42
N PHE A 39 -12.70 13.32 -6.06
CA PHE A 39 -13.35 12.18 -5.42
C PHE A 39 -12.45 11.50 -4.40
N ALA A 40 -11.15 11.35 -4.70
CA ALA A 40 -10.19 10.81 -3.73
C ALA A 40 -10.13 11.71 -2.49
N ARG A 41 -10.13 13.04 -2.68
CA ARG A 41 -10.22 14.02 -1.57
C ARG A 41 -11.45 13.86 -0.71
N ALA A 42 -12.63 13.84 -1.35
CA ALA A 42 -13.89 13.69 -0.64
C ALA A 42 -13.97 12.36 0.14
N ILE A 43 -13.43 11.28 -0.43
CA ILE A 43 -13.37 9.98 0.26
C ILE A 43 -12.38 10.01 1.41
N ALA A 44 -11.18 10.58 1.24
CA ALA A 44 -10.19 10.72 2.31
C ALA A 44 -10.77 11.42 3.54
N SER A 45 -11.49 12.54 3.35
CA SER A 45 -12.09 13.31 4.44
C SER A 45 -13.22 12.57 5.18
N ASN A 46 -13.82 11.56 4.56
CA ASN A 46 -14.94 10.79 5.12
C ASN A 46 -14.58 9.32 5.36
N LEU A 47 -13.28 9.00 5.32
CA LEU A 47 -12.82 7.62 5.45
C LEU A 47 -12.94 7.19 6.92
N THR A 48 -13.65 6.09 7.14
CA THR A 48 -13.94 5.54 8.47
C THR A 48 -13.54 4.08 8.51
N GLU A 49 -13.11 3.58 9.67
CA GLU A 49 -12.69 2.19 9.84
C GLU A 49 -13.80 1.23 9.39
N GLY A 50 -13.43 0.19 8.65
CA GLY A 50 -14.35 -0.75 8.03
C GLY A 50 -14.96 -0.27 6.70
N ARG A 51 -14.69 0.97 6.26
CA ARG A 51 -15.16 1.45 4.96
C ARG A 51 -14.56 0.61 3.83
N CYS A 52 -15.43 -0.08 3.11
CA CYS A 52 -15.07 -0.87 1.95
C CYS A 52 -15.27 -0.07 0.66
N LEU A 53 -14.23 0.01 -0.16
CA LEU A 53 -14.23 0.56 -1.50
C LEU A 53 -14.12 -0.60 -2.50
N THR A 54 -15.08 -0.71 -3.43
CA THR A 54 -15.13 -1.80 -4.41
C THR A 54 -14.64 -1.33 -5.78
N SER A 55 -13.98 -2.23 -6.53
CA SER A 55 -13.47 -1.94 -7.87
C SER A 55 -12.53 -0.72 -7.93
N VAL A 56 -11.68 -0.58 -6.90
CA VAL A 56 -10.71 0.48 -6.78
C VAL A 56 -9.58 0.24 -7.76
N SER A 57 -9.35 1.19 -8.67
CA SER A 57 -8.15 1.17 -9.50
C SER A 57 -6.92 1.51 -8.67
N THR A 58 -5.76 1.02 -9.12
CA THR A 58 -4.49 1.34 -8.46
C THR A 58 -4.26 2.86 -8.37
N ASN A 59 -4.46 3.59 -9.47
CA ASN A 59 -4.23 5.03 -9.48
C ASN A 59 -5.13 5.75 -8.46
N TYR A 60 -6.41 5.35 -8.37
CA TYR A 60 -7.32 5.92 -7.38
C TYR A 60 -6.88 5.63 -5.95
N LEU A 61 -6.41 4.41 -5.68
CA LEU A 61 -5.86 4.08 -4.36
C LEU A 61 -4.65 4.96 -4.03
N LEU A 62 -3.70 5.11 -4.95
CA LEU A 62 -2.51 5.92 -4.73
C LEU A 62 -2.83 7.42 -4.54
N GLU A 63 -3.82 7.95 -5.27
CA GLU A 63 -4.34 9.31 -5.07
C GLU A 63 -4.99 9.48 -3.69
N LEU A 64 -5.75 8.48 -3.24
CA LEU A 64 -6.34 8.46 -1.89
C LEU A 64 -5.27 8.43 -0.80
N ILE A 65 -4.24 7.58 -0.95
CA ILE A 65 -3.10 7.52 -0.03
C ILE A 65 -2.31 8.83 -0.02
N SER A 66 -2.09 9.44 -1.19
CA SER A 66 -1.47 10.76 -1.28
C SER A 66 -2.23 11.78 -0.45
N GLU A 67 -3.56 11.84 -0.55
CA GLU A 67 -4.35 12.78 0.25
C GLU A 67 -4.23 12.54 1.75
N LEU A 68 -4.34 11.27 2.17
CA LEU A 68 -4.29 10.90 3.57
C LEU A 68 -2.93 11.28 4.18
N THR A 69 -1.84 10.87 3.53
CA THR A 69 -0.47 11.11 4.01
C THR A 69 0.00 12.56 3.86
N CYS A 70 -0.59 13.34 2.94
CA CYS A 70 -0.39 14.78 2.88
C CYS A 70 -1.14 15.51 4.00
N SER A 71 -2.30 15.00 4.41
CA SER A 71 -3.11 15.61 5.48
C SER A 71 -2.48 15.38 6.86
N ASP A 72 -1.86 14.21 7.08
CA ASP A 72 -1.12 13.88 8.29
C ASP A 72 0.05 12.95 7.97
N SER A 73 1.25 13.54 7.84
CA SER A 73 2.48 12.83 7.47
C SER A 73 3.04 11.98 8.60
N ASP A 74 2.63 12.23 9.84
CA ASP A 74 3.08 11.53 11.04
C ASP A 74 2.15 10.35 11.38
N ARG A 75 1.30 9.95 10.43
CA ARG A 75 0.43 8.79 10.53
C ARG A 75 0.66 7.82 9.41
N VAL A 76 0.26 6.59 9.69
CA VAL A 76 0.23 5.53 8.71
C VAL A 76 -1.15 4.92 8.60
N TYR A 77 -1.50 4.53 7.38
CA TYR A 77 -2.85 4.15 7.00
C TYR A 77 -2.86 2.70 6.55
N LEU A 78 -3.66 1.88 7.23
CA LEU A 78 -3.75 0.45 7.02
C LEU A 78 -4.98 0.12 6.16
N PHE A 79 -4.76 -0.67 5.12
CA PHE A 79 -5.80 -1.18 4.24
C PHE A 79 -5.71 -2.71 4.13
N GLU A 80 -6.86 -3.36 4.02
CA GLU A 80 -6.97 -4.74 3.51
C GLU A 80 -7.28 -4.66 2.02
N LEU A 81 -6.43 -5.26 1.18
CA LEU A 81 -6.65 -5.37 -0.26
C LEU A 81 -7.03 -6.80 -0.63
N CYS A 82 -8.05 -6.94 -1.46
CA CYS A 82 -8.52 -8.23 -2.01
C CYS A 82 -8.66 -8.15 -3.53
N ARG A 83 -8.36 -9.23 -4.25
CA ARG A 83 -8.62 -9.30 -5.70
C ARG A 83 -10.13 -9.36 -5.96
N THR A 84 -10.64 -8.49 -6.83
CA THR A 84 -12.06 -8.47 -7.22
C THR A 84 -12.37 -9.33 -8.45
N SER A 85 -11.41 -9.63 -9.32
CA SER A 85 -11.49 -10.63 -10.40
C SER A 85 -10.15 -10.76 -11.15
N ASN A 86 -10.09 -11.57 -12.22
CA ASN A 86 -8.96 -11.64 -13.16
C ASN A 86 -8.77 -10.38 -14.02
N GLN A 87 -9.58 -9.33 -13.84
CA GLN A 87 -9.37 -8.05 -14.52
C GLN A 87 -8.18 -7.31 -13.90
N ALA A 88 -7.25 -6.89 -14.76
CA ALA A 88 -6.02 -6.23 -14.36
C ALA A 88 -6.29 -4.95 -13.54
N ALA A 89 -5.53 -4.79 -12.46
CA ALA A 89 -5.34 -3.55 -11.68
C ALA A 89 -6.53 -2.97 -10.90
N THR A 90 -7.57 -3.76 -10.58
CA THR A 90 -8.61 -3.36 -9.62
C THR A 90 -8.65 -4.25 -8.38
N PHE A 91 -8.95 -3.63 -7.24
CA PHE A 91 -9.02 -4.29 -5.95
C PHE A 91 -10.29 -3.90 -5.20
N GLN A 92 -10.70 -4.72 -4.25
CA GLN A 92 -11.47 -4.24 -3.11
C GLN A 92 -10.47 -3.73 -2.06
N ALA A 93 -10.71 -2.53 -1.53
CA ALA A 93 -9.88 -1.93 -0.49
C ALA A 93 -10.74 -1.61 0.74
N VAL A 94 -10.42 -2.19 1.89
CA VAL A 94 -11.08 -1.89 3.15
C VAL A 94 -10.13 -1.07 4.01
N TYR A 95 -10.55 0.13 4.41
CA TYR A 95 -9.77 0.92 5.35
C TYR A 95 -9.88 0.31 6.74
N VAL A 96 -8.76 -0.15 7.29
CA VAL A 96 -8.72 -0.81 8.59
C VAL A 96 -8.56 0.23 9.70
N GLY A 97 -7.76 1.26 9.46
CA GLY A 97 -7.54 2.34 10.41
C GLY A 97 -6.20 3.04 10.19
N SER A 98 -5.82 3.88 11.15
CA SER A 98 -4.53 4.55 11.14
C SER A 98 -3.89 4.56 12.52
N ARG A 99 -2.56 4.62 12.55
CA ARG A 99 -1.78 4.75 13.79
C ARG A 99 -0.67 5.78 13.62
N PRO A 100 -0.14 6.35 14.72
CA PRO A 100 1.04 7.21 14.65
C PRO A 100 2.23 6.51 14.00
N LEU A 101 3.05 7.28 13.30
CA LEU A 101 4.33 6.92 12.70
C LEU A 101 5.36 6.66 13.80
N VAL A 102 5.25 5.52 14.48
CA VAL A 102 6.22 5.06 15.48
C VAL A 102 6.43 3.58 15.22
N ASP A 103 7.69 3.13 15.23
CA ASP A 103 8.08 1.72 15.03
C ASP A 103 7.93 1.14 13.61
N ILE A 104 8.07 1.95 12.56
CA ILE A 104 8.14 1.39 11.19
C ILE A 104 9.57 0.93 10.92
N PRO A 105 9.76 -0.32 10.44
CA PRO A 105 11.07 -0.83 10.11
C PRO A 105 11.76 0.05 9.06
N ILE A 106 13.07 0.20 9.22
CA ILE A 106 13.98 1.02 8.40
C ILE A 106 13.99 0.64 6.90
N ARG A 107 13.26 -0.41 6.50
CA ARG A 107 13.16 -0.92 5.12
C ARG A 107 11.69 -0.97 4.69
N ALA A 108 11.15 0.18 4.33
CA ALA A 108 9.84 0.23 3.72
C ALA A 108 9.98 0.41 2.20
N ASP A 109 9.07 -0.22 1.46
CA ASP A 109 9.10 -0.29 0.00
C ASP A 109 8.60 1.01 -0.63
N ASN A 110 9.05 1.30 -1.85
CA ASN A 110 8.69 2.53 -2.57
C ASN A 110 7.51 2.33 -3.54
N ALA A 111 6.66 3.34 -3.69
CA ALA A 111 5.48 3.34 -4.56
C ALA A 111 5.74 2.83 -5.99
N CYS A 112 6.96 2.98 -6.52
CA CYS A 112 7.31 2.47 -7.85
C CYS A 112 7.17 0.95 -8.02
N ILE A 113 7.34 0.17 -6.95
CA ILE A 113 7.17 -1.30 -6.97
C ILE A 113 5.79 -1.75 -6.46
N PHE A 114 4.91 -0.81 -6.08
CA PHE A 114 3.64 -1.11 -5.41
C PHE A 114 2.80 -2.16 -6.15
N LEU A 115 2.56 -1.97 -7.44
CA LEU A 115 1.73 -2.86 -8.25
C LEU A 115 2.26 -4.29 -8.25
N SER A 116 3.57 -4.41 -8.43
CA SER A 116 4.24 -5.70 -8.53
C SER A 116 4.27 -6.40 -7.17
N ALA A 117 4.57 -5.66 -6.08
CA ALA A 117 4.55 -6.19 -4.72
C ALA A 117 3.16 -6.67 -4.30
N VAL A 118 2.11 -5.88 -4.59
CA VAL A 118 0.72 -6.25 -4.29
C VAL A 118 0.27 -7.43 -5.14
N ALA A 119 0.61 -7.47 -6.43
CA ALA A 119 0.30 -8.60 -7.30
C ALA A 119 0.92 -9.89 -6.78
N TRP A 120 2.23 -9.86 -6.45
CA TRP A 120 2.99 -10.96 -5.88
C TRP A 120 2.39 -11.47 -4.55
N ALA A 121 1.98 -10.56 -3.66
CA ALA A 121 1.40 -10.92 -2.37
C ALA A 121 0.00 -11.55 -2.53
N LEU A 122 -0.82 -11.01 -3.44
CA LEU A 122 -2.17 -11.52 -3.71
C LEU A 122 -2.20 -12.85 -4.47
N GLU A 123 -1.09 -13.30 -5.06
CA GLU A 123 -0.97 -14.67 -5.59
C GLU A 123 -0.85 -15.71 -4.49
N ARG A 124 -0.33 -15.31 -3.33
CA ARG A 124 -0.06 -16.19 -2.18
C ARG A 124 -1.17 -16.14 -1.13
N SER A 125 -1.92 -15.06 -1.09
CA SER A 125 -3.03 -14.86 -0.16
C SER A 125 -4.22 -14.19 -0.86
N PRO A 126 -5.47 -14.62 -0.63
CA PRO A 126 -6.65 -13.95 -1.21
C PRO A 126 -6.84 -12.51 -0.73
N LYS A 127 -6.21 -12.17 0.41
CA LYS A 127 -6.26 -10.86 1.06
C LYS A 127 -4.90 -10.48 1.60
N VAL A 128 -4.55 -9.20 1.53
CA VAL A 128 -3.29 -8.69 2.10
C VAL A 128 -3.54 -7.43 2.89
N HIS A 129 -2.91 -7.32 4.06
CA HIS A 129 -2.85 -6.06 4.78
C HIS A 129 -1.66 -5.27 4.29
N ILE A 130 -1.87 -4.00 4.02
CA ILE A 130 -0.83 -3.08 3.53
C ILE A 130 -0.94 -1.78 4.30
N THR A 131 0.20 -1.28 4.73
CA THR A 131 0.27 0.01 5.39
C THR A 131 0.98 1.00 4.49
N PHE A 132 0.48 2.23 4.47
CA PHE A 132 1.04 3.35 3.73
C PHE A 132 1.48 4.46 4.67
N ALA A 133 2.61 5.08 4.37
CA ALA A 133 3.17 6.24 5.05
C ALA A 133 3.54 7.34 4.04
N ALA A 134 3.87 8.53 4.53
CA ALA A 134 4.40 9.61 3.68
C ALA A 134 5.68 9.20 2.93
N GLY A 135 6.07 9.96 1.91
CA GLY A 135 7.30 9.70 1.15
C GLY A 135 7.23 8.44 0.27
N ALA A 136 6.07 8.17 -0.35
CA ALA A 136 5.89 7.04 -1.26
C ALA A 136 6.16 5.67 -0.61
N THR A 137 5.96 5.55 0.70
CA THR A 137 6.47 4.42 1.47
C THR A 137 5.36 3.47 1.89
N PHE A 138 5.52 2.16 1.67
CA PHE A 138 4.55 1.15 2.09
C PHE A 138 5.23 -0.13 2.58
N TRP A 139 4.46 -1.00 3.24
CA TRP A 139 4.87 -2.38 3.53
C TRP A 139 3.64 -3.27 3.63
N ILE A 140 3.81 -4.54 3.26
CA ILE A 140 2.77 -5.55 3.37
C ILE A 140 2.91 -6.22 4.75
N GLU A 141 1.82 -6.31 5.52
CA GLU A 141 1.83 -6.96 6.82
C GLU A 141 1.57 -8.48 6.65
N ARG A 142 2.35 -9.33 7.33
CA ARG A 142 2.07 -10.77 7.37
C ARG A 142 0.85 -11.00 8.23
N LEU A 143 -0.18 -11.58 7.64
CA LEU A 143 -1.24 -12.23 8.40
C LEU A 143 -0.60 -13.41 9.14
N GLY A 144 -0.54 -13.32 10.46
CA GLY A 144 -0.13 -14.45 11.29
C GLY A 144 -1.04 -15.65 10.98
N SER A 145 -0.41 -16.77 10.63
CA SER A 145 -1.01 -18.10 10.56
C SER A 145 -1.54 -18.54 11.92
#